data_AF-A0A7X1NDM6-F1
#
_entry.id   AF-A0A7X1NDM6-F1
#
_cell.length_a   1.000
_cell.length_b   1.000
_cell.length_c   1.000
_cell.angle_alpha   90.00
_cell.angle_beta   90.00
_cell.angle_gamma   90.00
#
_symmetry.space_group_name_H-M   'P 1'
#
loop_
_entity.id
_entity.type
_entity.pdbx_description
1 polymer ?
#
loop_
_entity_poly.entity_id
_entity_poly.type
_entity_poly.pdbx_seq_one_letter_code
_entity_poly.pdbx_strand_id
1 'polypeptide(L)'
;MMTRQRFEQQLAALLQRWPVGTTADLSDCIVAYWNGHQITYAFLCDNESGQVDEEFDVDDYVWDECRPVFEEWLAEPTFTLRDEVKRWLADAPPFEEGR
;
A
#
# COMPACT_ATOMS: atom_id res chain seq x y z
N MET A 1 -17.68 8.99 -8.33
CA MET A 1 -16.84 7.79 -8.48
C MET A 1 -15.40 8.19 -8.23
N MET A 2 -14.80 7.61 -7.21
CA MET A 2 -13.37 7.71 -6.96
C MET A 2 -12.61 7.01 -8.09
N THR A 3 -11.60 7.67 -8.67
CA THR A 3 -10.69 7.04 -9.64
C THR A 3 -9.46 6.50 -8.93
N ARG A 4 -8.82 5.47 -9.50
CA ARG A 4 -7.58 4.88 -8.97
C ARG A 4 -6.54 5.94 -8.65
N GLN A 5 -6.24 6.80 -9.63
CA GLN A 5 -5.28 7.89 -9.46
C GLN A 5 -5.64 8.84 -8.31
N ARG A 6 -6.92 9.19 -8.12
CA ARG A 6 -7.33 10.08 -7.02
C ARG A 6 -7.20 9.41 -5.66
N PHE A 7 -7.43 8.11 -5.61
CA PHE A 7 -7.23 7.30 -4.41
C PHE A 7 -5.75 7.21 -4.06
N GLU A 8 -4.91 6.83 -5.03
CA GLU A 8 -3.45 6.73 -4.86
C GLU A 8 -2.83 8.05 -4.41
N GLN A 9 -3.27 9.18 -4.98
CA GLN A 9 -2.78 10.51 -4.57
C GLN A 9 -3.16 10.84 -3.12
N GLN A 10 -4.37 10.50 -2.68
CA GLN A 10 -4.79 10.70 -1.29
C GLN A 10 -4.06 9.76 -0.34
N LEU A 11 -3.94 8.49 -0.72
CA LEU A 11 -3.24 7.50 0.05
C LEU A 11 -1.76 7.85 0.22
N ALA A 12 -1.11 8.32 -0.85
CA ALA A 12 0.27 8.79 -0.81
C ALA A 12 0.42 9.98 0.14
N ALA A 13 -0.49 10.96 0.06
CA ALA A 13 -0.48 12.10 0.96
C ALA A 13 -0.71 11.72 2.43
N LEU A 14 -1.51 10.67 2.70
CA LEU A 14 -1.71 10.13 4.04
C LEU A 14 -0.45 9.40 4.54
N LEU A 15 0.06 8.44 3.77
CA LEU A 15 1.22 7.63 4.13
C LEU A 15 2.51 8.46 4.28
N GLN A 16 2.68 9.52 3.48
CA GLN A 16 3.82 10.44 3.62
C GLN A 16 3.83 11.20 4.96
N ARG A 17 2.70 11.27 5.67
CA ARG A 17 2.63 11.88 7.01
C ARG A 17 3.06 10.91 8.11
N TRP A 18 3.16 9.62 7.79
CA TRP A 18 3.54 8.57 8.70
C TRP A 18 5.02 8.18 8.48
N PRO A 19 5.67 7.55 9.48
CA PRO A 19 7.03 7.08 9.32
C PRO A 19 7.13 6.00 8.24
N VAL A 20 8.32 5.91 7.61
CA VAL A 20 8.66 4.87 6.63
C VAL A 20 8.40 3.48 7.22
N GLY A 21 7.76 2.62 6.42
CA GLY A 21 7.30 1.29 6.84
C GLY A 21 5.86 1.25 7.33
N THR A 22 5.15 2.38 7.32
CA THR A 22 3.70 2.39 7.58
C THR A 22 2.96 1.87 6.36
N THR A 23 2.07 0.90 6.59
CA THR A 23 1.14 0.37 5.60
C THR A 23 -0.27 0.84 5.92
N ALA A 24 -1.07 1.07 4.88
CA ALA A 24 -2.51 1.25 4.95
C ALA A 24 -3.17 -0.11 4.79
N ASP A 25 -3.98 -0.49 5.76
CA ASP A 25 -4.66 -1.78 5.82
C ASP A 25 -6.00 -1.67 5.11
N LEU A 26 -5.97 -1.73 3.77
CA LEU A 26 -7.13 -1.51 2.90
C LEU A 26 -8.22 -2.57 3.10
N SER A 27 -7.80 -3.79 3.46
CA SER A 27 -8.66 -4.91 3.81
C SER A 27 -7.89 -5.89 4.70
N ASP A 28 -8.54 -6.96 5.13
CA ASP A 28 -7.93 -8.01 5.98
C ASP A 28 -6.75 -8.70 5.29
N CYS A 29 -6.79 -8.79 3.95
CA CYS A 29 -5.76 -9.43 3.14
C CYS A 29 -4.98 -8.46 2.24
N ILE A 30 -5.35 -7.18 2.19
CA ILE A 30 -4.76 -6.22 1.23
C ILE A 30 -4.21 -5.03 1.99
N VAL A 31 -2.93 -4.77 1.78
CA VAL A 31 -2.25 -3.58 2.28
C VAL A 31 -1.70 -2.75 1.14
N ALA A 32 -1.52 -1.47 1.41
CA ALA A 32 -0.82 -0.58 0.50
C ALA A 32 0.19 0.27 1.27
N TYR A 33 1.34 0.55 0.66
CA TYR A 33 2.38 1.31 1.31
C TYR A 33 3.08 2.25 0.33
N TRP A 34 3.71 3.29 0.87
CA TRP A 34 4.47 4.23 0.06
C TRP A 34 5.91 3.75 -0.05
N ASN A 35 6.35 3.45 -1.27
CA ASN A 35 7.70 2.95 -1.50
C ASN A 35 8.77 4.04 -1.67
N GLY A 36 8.39 5.31 -1.49
CA GLY A 36 9.25 6.46 -1.78
C GLY A 36 8.88 7.18 -3.07
N HIS A 37 8.34 6.46 -4.06
CA HIS A 37 8.02 6.98 -5.40
C HIS A 37 6.53 6.87 -5.76
N GLN A 38 5.89 5.78 -5.37
CA GLN A 38 4.48 5.49 -5.67
C GLN A 38 3.85 4.62 -4.57
N ILE A 39 2.54 4.41 -4.69
CA ILE A 39 1.81 3.45 -3.89
C ILE A 39 2.06 2.06 -4.45
N THR A 40 2.51 1.15 -3.59
CA THR A 40 2.56 -0.27 -3.89
C THR A 40 1.49 -1.00 -3.10
N TYR A 41 0.76 -1.90 -3.75
CA TYR A 41 -0.22 -2.77 -3.13
C TYR A 41 0.40 -4.15 -2.93
N ALA A 42 0.05 -4.79 -1.82
CA ALA A 42 0.52 -6.12 -1.52
C ALA A 42 -0.51 -6.92 -0.73
N PHE A 43 -0.49 -8.23 -0.90
CA PHE A 43 -1.29 -9.14 -0.11
C PHE A 43 -0.62 -9.42 1.23
N LEU A 44 -1.44 -9.61 2.27
CA LEU A 44 -0.97 -10.13 3.55
C LEU A 44 -1.02 -11.66 3.54
N CYS A 45 -0.06 -12.26 4.23
CA CYS A 45 -0.04 -13.69 4.45
C CYS A 45 -1.23 -14.12 5.32
N ASP A 46 -1.98 -15.13 4.87
CA ASP A 46 -3.16 -15.69 5.55
C ASP A 46 -2.84 -16.30 6.94
N ASN A 47 -1.56 -16.47 7.24
CA ASN A 47 -1.06 -17.14 8.44
C ASN A 47 -1.16 -16.30 9.74
N GLU A 48 -2.03 -15.29 9.79
CA GLU A 48 -2.22 -14.30 10.88
C GLU A 48 -0.96 -13.50 11.28
N SER A 49 0.19 -13.77 10.65
CA SER A 49 1.45 -13.07 10.90
C SER A 49 1.37 -11.59 10.52
N GLY A 50 0.43 -11.20 9.65
CA GLY A 50 0.37 -9.86 9.07
C GLY A 50 1.64 -9.53 8.28
N GLN A 51 2.35 -10.53 7.75
CA GLN A 51 3.49 -10.27 6.90
C GLN A 51 3.01 -9.97 5.49
N VAL A 52 3.76 -9.13 4.78
CA VAL A 52 3.47 -8.90 3.38
C VAL A 52 3.95 -10.11 2.59
N ASP A 53 3.07 -10.67 1.77
CA ASP A 53 3.28 -11.91 1.02
C ASP A 53 3.73 -11.62 -0.42
N GLU A 54 2.89 -10.95 -1.21
CA GLU A 54 3.15 -10.66 -2.62
C GLU A 54 2.67 -9.26 -3.02
N GLU A 55 3.53 -8.51 -3.72
CA GLU A 55 3.18 -7.22 -4.32
C GLU A 55 2.41 -7.44 -5.64
N PHE A 56 1.37 -6.65 -5.88
CA PHE A 56 0.57 -6.75 -7.09
C PHE A 56 0.22 -5.38 -7.66
N ASP A 57 0.02 -5.34 -8.98
CA ASP A 57 -0.45 -4.14 -9.67
C ASP A 57 -1.98 -4.10 -9.68
N VAL A 58 -2.54 -2.91 -9.47
CA VAL A 58 -3.99 -2.69 -9.46
C VAL A 58 -4.40 -2.16 -10.84
N ASP A 59 -4.62 -3.05 -11.79
CA ASP A 59 -5.18 -2.71 -13.11
C ASP A 59 -6.66 -2.28 -13.01
N ASP A 60 -7.22 -1.72 -14.09
CA ASP A 60 -8.62 -1.25 -14.15
C ASP A 60 -9.64 -2.32 -13.71
N TYR A 61 -9.39 -3.60 -14.01
CA TYR A 61 -10.26 -4.71 -13.60
C TYR A 61 -10.24 -4.93 -12.08
N VAL A 62 -9.04 -4.99 -11.49
CA VAL A 62 -8.85 -5.16 -10.04
C VAL A 62 -9.38 -3.93 -9.30
N TRP A 63 -9.16 -2.74 -9.87
CA TRP A 63 -9.68 -1.49 -9.33
C TRP A 63 -11.20 -1.50 -9.24
N ASP A 64 -11.93 -1.94 -10.27
CA ASP A 64 -13.40 -1.92 -10.23
C ASP A 64 -13.98 -2.80 -9.11
N GLU A 65 -13.35 -3.95 -8.87
CA GLU A 65 -13.70 -4.89 -7.80
C GLU A 65 -13.32 -4.35 -6.41
N CYS A 66 -12.12 -3.77 -6.25
CA CYS A 66 -11.64 -3.28 -4.97
C CYS A 66 -12.14 -1.87 -4.60
N ARG A 67 -12.55 -1.06 -5.59
CA ARG A 67 -13.02 0.32 -5.41
C ARG A 67 -14.01 0.49 -4.25
N PRO A 68 -15.09 -0.29 -4.10
CA PRO A 68 -16.01 -0.12 -2.98
C PRO A 68 -15.33 -0.31 -1.62
N VAL A 69 -14.43 -1.28 -1.49
CA VAL A 69 -13.68 -1.56 -0.26
C VAL A 69 -12.72 -0.40 0.06
N PHE A 70 -12.03 0.10 -0.97
CA PHE A 70 -11.10 1.22 -0.83
C PHE A 70 -11.81 2.54 -0.50
N GLU A 71 -12.98 2.79 -1.09
CA GLU A 71 -13.82 3.95 -0.77
C GLU A 71 -14.35 3.87 0.68
N GLU A 72 -14.73 2.68 1.15
CA GLU A 72 -15.14 2.46 2.55
C GLU A 72 -13.97 2.68 3.52
N TRP A 73 -12.79 2.12 3.23
CA TRP A 73 -11.59 2.31 4.04
C TRP A 73 -11.20 3.79 4.17
N LEU A 74 -11.40 4.61 3.13
CA LEU A 74 -11.12 6.05 3.22
C LEU A 74 -11.99 6.80 4.22
N ALA A 75 -13.18 6.28 4.55
CA ALA A 75 -14.01 6.85 5.61
C ALA A 75 -13.40 6.59 6.99
N GLU A 76 -12.77 5.43 7.18
CA GLU A 76 -12.14 5.00 8.44
C GLU A 76 -10.73 4.41 8.19
N PRO A 77 -9.75 5.25 7.84
CA PRO A 77 -8.46 4.77 7.39
C PRO A 77 -7.65 4.18 8.55
N THR A 78 -7.22 2.93 8.36
CA THR A 78 -6.43 2.17 9.33
C THR A 78 -5.00 2.00 8.84
N PHE A 79 -4.03 2.31 9.71
CA PHE A 79 -2.62 2.24 9.40
C PHE A 79 -1.87 1.39 10.42
N THR A 80 -0.95 0.57 9.92
CA THR A 80 -0.11 -0.31 10.74
C THR A 80 1.35 -0.08 10.39
N LEU A 81 2.20 0.06 11.42
CA LEU A 81 3.64 0.11 11.21
C LEU A 81 4.19 -1.32 11.10
N ARG A 82 4.79 -1.66 9.95
CA ARG A 82 5.38 -2.98 9.70
C ARG A 82 6.89 -2.84 9.53
N ASP A 83 7.66 -3.35 10.49
CA ASP A 83 9.13 -3.28 10.48
C ASP A 83 9.74 -4.03 9.28
N GLU A 84 9.06 -5.06 8.77
CA GLU A 84 9.46 -5.77 7.55
C GLU A 84 9.45 -4.85 6.33
N VAL A 85 8.36 -4.11 6.11
CA VAL A 85 8.24 -3.14 5.01
C VAL A 85 9.29 -2.05 5.16
N LYS A 86 9.51 -1.57 6.39
CA LYS A 86 10.59 -0.61 6.67
C LYS A 86 11.97 -1.17 6.27
N ARG A 87 12.23 -2.45 6.56
CA ARG A 87 13.48 -3.13 6.21
C ARG A 87 13.63 -3.27 4.71
N TRP A 88 12.57 -3.64 3.98
CA TRP A 88 12.59 -3.71 2.52
C TRP A 88 12.86 -2.36 1.89
N LEU A 89 12.21 -1.30 2.37
CA LEU A 89 12.45 0.07 1.89
C LEU A 89 13.86 0.59 2.21
N ALA A 90 14.49 0.08 3.27
CA ALA A 90 15.86 0.41 3.62
C ALA A 90 16.91 -0.43 2.87
N ASP A 91 16.56 -1.68 2.50
CA ASP A 91 17.42 -2.62 1.77
C ASP A 91 17.30 -2.46 0.25
N ALA A 92 16.16 -1.91 -0.22
CA ALA A 92 15.96 -1.54 -1.60
C ALA A 92 17.10 -0.59 -2.01
N PRO A 93 17.90 -0.95 -3.02
CA PRO A 93 18.96 -0.07 -3.48
C PRO A 93 18.34 1.28 -3.82
N PRO A 94 19.00 2.41 -3.49
CA PRO A 94 18.56 3.70 -4.02
C PRO A 94 18.44 3.51 -5.52
N PHE A 95 17.30 3.89 -6.10
CA PHE A 95 17.03 3.70 -7.51
C PHE A 95 17.89 4.68 -8.34
N GLU A 96 19.21 4.48 -8.31
CA GLU A 96 20.26 5.09 -9.12
C GLU A 96 21.29 4.00 -9.42
N GLU A 97 20.89 2.98 -10.18
CA GLU A 97 21.86 2.28 -11.03
C GLU A 97 21.15 1.78 -12.28
N GLY A 98 20.84 2.73 -13.15
CA GLY A 98 20.11 2.52 -14.40
C GLY A 98 20.63 3.36 -15.56
N ARG A 99 21.96 3.58 -15.62
CA ARG A 99 22.77 4.03 -16.78
C ARG A 99 22.55 5.42 -17.38
#